data_AF-A0A3B0URE7-F1
#
_entry.id   AF-A0A3B0URE7-F1
#
_cell.length_a   1.000
_cell.length_b   1.000
_cell.length_c   1.000
_cell.angle_alpha   90.00
_cell.angle_beta   90.00
_cell.angle_gamma   90.00
#
_symmetry.space_group_name_H-M   'P 1'
#
loop_
_entity.id
_entity.type
_entity.pdbx_description
1 polymer ?
#
loop_
_entity_poly.entity_id
_entity_poly.type
_entity_poly.pdbx_seq_one_letter_code
_entity_poly.pdbx_strand_id
1 'polypeptide(L)'
;MSFDWRTEEDDGWQDEKVADKTAVGGEDFAAKWYARWWLGLLALLGIAAVWWVVQWQIGQRVTAATSNIEAELVSAQNFLLQTAVSRDEALFRTTLSGRNPDWGEAQKILLEDGLLLERPMFDWQYMPQSELTVANVSVELSPDLRAAELIYSQDYIVQTPAG
;
A
#
# COMPACT_ATOMS: atom_id res chain seq x y z
N MET A 1 -86.22 -62.44 29.87
CA MET A 1 -85.80 -61.45 28.84
C MET A 1 -86.59 -60.19 29.15
N SER A 2 -86.06 -59.06 29.60
CA SER A 2 -84.72 -58.46 29.54
C SER A 2 -84.15 -58.21 30.94
N PHE A 3 -82.86 -58.47 31.11
CA PHE A 3 -82.09 -58.11 32.30
C PHE A 3 -81.43 -56.76 32.00
N ASP A 4 -81.77 -55.73 32.76
CA ASP A 4 -81.32 -54.35 32.55
C ASP A 4 -80.03 -54.14 33.36
N TRP A 5 -78.90 -54.12 32.67
CA TRP A 5 -77.62 -53.80 33.30
C TRP A 5 -77.50 -52.27 33.32
N ARG A 6 -77.61 -51.69 34.51
CA ARG A 6 -77.08 -50.35 34.80
C ARG A 6 -75.97 -50.54 35.81
N THR A 7 -74.74 -50.61 35.33
CA THR A 7 -73.58 -50.32 36.15
C THR A 7 -73.43 -48.81 36.19
N GLU A 8 -73.40 -48.25 37.40
CA GLU A 8 -73.02 -46.86 37.69
C GLU A 8 -71.58 -46.62 37.20
N GLU A 9 -71.42 -46.38 35.89
CA GLU A 9 -70.32 -45.59 35.32
C GLU A 9 -70.56 -44.13 35.72
N ASP A 10 -70.29 -43.79 36.97
CA ASP A 10 -70.15 -42.39 37.40
C ASP A 10 -69.36 -42.29 38.72
N ASP A 11 -68.47 -43.25 38.98
CA ASP A 11 -67.45 -43.05 40.01
C ASP A 11 -66.29 -42.30 39.37
N GLY A 12 -66.27 -41.00 39.65
CA GLY A 12 -65.44 -40.00 39.02
C GLY A 12 -63.99 -40.44 38.89
N TRP A 13 -63.58 -40.67 37.64
CA TRP A 13 -62.18 -40.68 37.27
C TRP A 13 -61.57 -39.41 37.81
N GLN A 14 -60.68 -39.56 38.79
CA GLN A 14 -59.81 -38.47 39.21
C GLN A 14 -59.13 -38.00 37.92
N ASP A 15 -59.33 -36.73 37.57
CA ASP A 15 -58.46 -36.00 36.66
C ASP A 15 -57.07 -35.94 37.31
N GLU A 16 -56.39 -37.09 37.36
CA GLU A 16 -54.95 -37.15 37.42
C GLU A 16 -54.53 -36.50 36.12
N LYS A 17 -54.22 -35.19 36.22
CA LYS A 17 -53.62 -34.41 35.16
C LYS A 17 -52.56 -35.31 34.55
N VAL A 18 -52.86 -35.86 33.39
CA VAL A 18 -51.86 -36.45 32.52
C VAL A 18 -50.93 -35.28 32.27
N ALA A 19 -49.86 -35.23 33.05
CA ALA A 19 -48.76 -34.33 32.80
C ALA A 19 -48.38 -34.68 31.38
N ASP A 20 -48.73 -33.78 30.47
CA ASP A 20 -48.35 -33.85 29.08
C ASP A 20 -46.82 -33.82 29.06
N LYS A 21 -46.23 -35.00 29.18
CA LYS A 21 -44.79 -35.23 29.05
C LYS A 21 -44.47 -35.25 27.56
N THR A 22 -44.92 -34.25 26.80
CA THR A 22 -44.47 -34.03 25.43
C THR A 22 -44.27 -32.55 25.11
N ALA A 23 -43.53 -31.85 25.97
CA ALA A 23 -42.75 -30.70 25.53
C ALA A 23 -41.38 -30.76 26.18
N VAL A 24 -40.49 -31.61 25.63
CA VAL A 24 -39.05 -31.36 25.80
C VAL A 24 -38.81 -30.00 25.16
N GLY A 25 -38.58 -28.97 25.99
CA GLY A 25 -38.44 -27.60 25.56
C GLY A 25 -37.47 -27.46 24.39
N GLY A 26 -38.02 -27.22 23.20
CA GLY A 26 -37.23 -26.90 22.00
C GLY A 26 -36.56 -25.53 22.08
N GLU A 27 -36.92 -24.72 23.08
CA GLU A 27 -36.41 -23.37 23.32
C GLU A 27 -34.90 -23.35 23.58
N ASP A 28 -34.37 -24.36 24.31
CA ASP A 28 -32.95 -24.45 24.63
C ASP A 28 -32.07 -24.81 23.42
N PHE A 29 -32.58 -25.60 22.47
CA PHE A 29 -31.84 -25.99 21.27
C PHE A 29 -31.75 -24.85 20.26
N ALA A 30 -32.85 -24.12 20.05
CA ALA A 30 -32.87 -22.95 19.18
C ALA A 30 -31.95 -21.84 19.73
N ALA A 31 -32.05 -21.52 21.02
CA ALA A 31 -31.21 -20.52 21.67
C ALA A 31 -29.71 -20.85 21.57
N LYS A 32 -29.32 -22.11 21.77
CA LYS A 32 -27.93 -22.57 21.61
C LYS A 32 -27.45 -22.55 20.16
N TRP A 33 -28.32 -22.83 19.19
CA TRP A 33 -27.99 -22.75 17.77
C TRP A 33 -27.76 -21.30 17.34
N TYR A 34 -28.68 -20.39 17.67
CA TYR A 34 -28.50 -18.96 17.39
C TYR A 34 -27.26 -18.40 18.08
N ALA A 35 -26.98 -18.77 19.34
CA ALA A 35 -25.77 -18.35 20.05
C ALA A 35 -24.48 -18.79 19.34
N ARG A 36 -24.43 -20.00 18.75
CA ARG A 36 -23.29 -20.47 17.96
C ARG A 36 -23.11 -19.70 16.65
N TRP A 37 -24.22 -19.34 15.99
CA TRP A 37 -24.18 -18.48 14.80
C TRP A 37 -23.70 -17.07 15.12
N TRP A 38 -24.16 -16.48 16.23
CA TRP A 38 -23.69 -15.17 16.72
C TRP A 38 -22.20 -15.20 17.07
N LEU A 39 -21.71 -16.26 17.71
CA LEU A 39 -20.27 -16.45 17.97
C LEU A 39 -19.47 -16.55 16.68
N GLY A 40 -19.96 -17.30 15.69
CA GLY A 40 -19.32 -17.39 14.37
C GLY A 40 -19.27 -16.03 13.65
N LEU A 41 -20.36 -15.26 13.72
CA LEU A 41 -20.44 -13.93 13.14
C LEU A 41 -19.49 -12.95 13.84
N LEU A 42 -19.41 -12.98 15.18
CA LEU A 42 -18.45 -12.19 15.96
C LEU A 42 -17.00 -12.55 15.61
N ALA A 43 -16.69 -13.84 15.48
CA ALA A 43 -15.35 -14.29 15.09
C ALA A 43 -14.98 -13.79 13.69
N LEU A 44 -15.90 -13.90 12.72
CA LEU A 44 -15.69 -13.43 11.36
C LEU A 44 -15.51 -11.91 11.32
N LEU A 45 -16.32 -11.17 12.08
CA LEU A 45 -16.21 -9.71 12.20
C LEU A 45 -14.91 -9.29 12.87
N GLY A 46 -14.45 -10.03 13.88
CA GLY A 46 -13.14 -9.85 14.49
C GLY A 46 -11.99 -10.04 13.48
N ILE A 47 -12.05 -11.11 12.67
CA ILE A 47 -11.05 -11.36 11.61
C ILE A 47 -11.08 -10.23 10.57
N ALA A 48 -12.27 -9.81 10.13
CA ALA A 48 -12.42 -8.72 9.17
C ALA A 48 -11.86 -7.40 9.72
N ALA A 49 -12.08 -7.10 11.00
CA ALA A 49 -11.53 -5.92 11.66
C ALA A 49 -10.00 -5.97 11.73
N VAL A 50 -9.41 -7.11 12.11
CA VAL A 50 -7.95 -7.29 12.13
C VAL A 50 -7.38 -7.14 10.72
N TRP A 51 -8.01 -7.78 9.73
CA TRP A 51 -7.60 -7.69 8.33
C TRP A 51 -7.61 -6.23 7.83
N TRP A 52 -8.67 -5.48 8.13
CA TRP A 52 -8.78 -4.07 7.80
C TRP A 52 -7.64 -3.23 8.41
N VAL A 53 -7.35 -3.43 9.70
CA VAL A 53 -6.27 -2.71 10.39
C VAL A 53 -4.91 -3.03 9.77
N VAL A 54 -4.65 -4.29 9.41
CA VAL A 54 -3.40 -4.70 8.75
C VAL A 54 -3.26 -4.02 7.39
N GLN A 55 -4.30 -4.04 6.56
CA GLN A 55 -4.29 -3.37 5.26
C GLN A 55 -4.04 -1.86 5.39
N TRP A 56 -4.67 -1.23 6.39
CA TRP A 56 -4.46 0.18 6.67
C TRP A 56 -3.02 0.50 7.08
N GLN A 57 -2.42 -0.31 7.97
CA GLN A 57 -1.02 -0.14 8.37
C GLN A 57 -0.04 -0.37 7.21
N ILE A 58 -0.31 -1.37 6.35
CA ILE A 58 0.51 -1.61 5.15
C ILE A 58 0.44 -0.39 4.24
N GLY A 59 -0.77 0.13 3.97
CA GLY A 59 -0.95 1.32 3.15
C GLY A 59 -0.16 2.51 3.69
N GLN A 60 -0.27 2.80 4.99
CA GLN A 60 0.48 3.90 5.60
C GLN A 60 2.01 3.72 5.50
N ARG A 61 2.50 2.51 5.76
CA ARG A 61 3.94 2.22 5.67
C ARG A 61 4.46 2.34 4.24
N VAL A 62 3.69 1.88 3.26
CA VAL A 62 4.05 2.00 1.85
C VAL A 62 4.09 3.47 1.45
N THR A 63 3.06 4.26 1.77
CA THR A 63 3.04 5.70 1.47
C THR A 63 4.22 6.44 2.11
N ALA A 64 4.52 6.16 3.38
CA ALA A 64 5.66 6.76 4.05
C ALA A 64 7.01 6.34 3.43
N ALA A 65 7.16 5.05 3.09
CA ALA A 65 8.37 4.56 2.43
C ALA A 65 8.55 5.17 1.05
N THR A 66 7.50 5.24 0.24
CA THR A 66 7.53 5.87 -1.09
C THR A 66 7.92 7.34 -0.99
N SER A 67 7.29 8.10 -0.09
CA SER A 67 7.61 9.52 0.10
C SER A 67 9.07 9.74 0.54
N ASN A 68 9.59 8.87 1.41
CA ASN A 68 11.00 8.94 1.81
C ASN A 68 11.94 8.65 0.64
N ILE A 69 11.64 7.63 -0.17
CA ILE A 69 12.46 7.28 -1.34
C ILE A 69 12.45 8.42 -2.38
N GLU A 70 11.29 9.03 -2.63
CA GLU A 70 11.18 10.19 -3.53
C GLU A 70 12.04 11.36 -3.03
N ALA A 71 11.99 11.67 -1.74
CA ALA A 71 12.81 12.72 -1.14
C ALA A 71 14.31 12.42 -1.22
N GLU A 72 14.71 11.18 -0.94
CA GLU A 72 16.10 10.73 -1.07
C GLU A 72 16.59 10.81 -2.52
N LEU A 73 15.76 10.42 -3.49
CA LEU A 73 16.10 10.45 -4.91
C LEU A 73 16.29 11.88 -5.41
N VAL A 74 15.40 12.80 -5.02
CA VAL A 74 15.53 14.23 -5.33
C VAL A 74 16.80 14.81 -4.69
N SER A 75 17.08 14.46 -3.44
CA SER A 75 18.29 14.90 -2.75
C SER A 75 19.57 14.39 -3.44
N ALA A 76 19.60 13.11 -3.82
CA ALA A 76 20.71 12.52 -4.54
C ALA A 76 20.93 13.18 -5.91
N GLN A 77 19.85 13.49 -6.63
CA GLN A 77 19.94 14.19 -7.91
C GLN A 77 20.44 15.63 -7.74
N ASN A 78 19.98 16.36 -6.72
CA ASN A 78 20.48 17.70 -6.43
C ASN A 78 21.97 17.69 -6.12
N PHE A 79 22.44 16.71 -5.34
CA PHE A 79 23.86 16.51 -5.07
C PHE A 79 24.65 16.20 -6.35
N LEU A 80 24.09 15.37 -7.25
CA LEU A 80 24.71 15.08 -8.56
C LEU A 80 24.79 16.34 -9.43
N LEU A 81 23.73 17.14 -9.51
CA LEU A 81 23.73 18.40 -10.26
C LEU A 81 24.74 19.40 -9.68
N GLN A 82 24.80 19.51 -8.36
CA GLN A 82 25.76 20.42 -7.70
C GLN A 82 27.20 20.00 -7.98
N THR A 83 27.51 18.70 -7.84
CA THR A 83 28.85 18.18 -8.13
C THR A 83 29.21 18.36 -9.60
N ALA A 84 28.24 18.15 -10.50
CA ALA A 84 28.40 18.39 -11.93
C ALA A 84 28.69 19.86 -12.28
N VAL A 85 27.97 20.81 -11.69
CA VAL A 85 28.21 22.26 -11.87
C VAL A 85 29.59 22.65 -11.35
N SER A 86 29.98 22.12 -10.18
CA SER A 86 31.31 22.37 -9.61
C SER A 86 32.45 21.63 -10.33
N ARG A 87 32.12 20.69 -11.22
CA ARG A 87 33.06 19.76 -11.89
C ARG A 87 33.96 19.01 -10.90
N ASP A 88 33.41 18.63 -9.74
CA ASP A 88 34.12 17.83 -8.74
C ASP A 88 33.94 16.33 -9.07
N GLU A 89 34.90 15.77 -9.80
CA GLU A 89 34.89 14.36 -10.20
C GLU A 89 34.90 13.41 -9.00
N ALA A 90 35.63 13.74 -7.94
CA ALA A 90 35.79 12.88 -6.78
C ALA A 90 34.45 12.69 -6.06
N LEU A 91 33.72 13.78 -5.85
CA LEU A 91 32.37 13.73 -5.28
C LEU A 91 31.36 13.13 -6.26
N PHE A 92 31.43 13.50 -7.55
CA PHE A 92 30.53 12.96 -8.57
C PHE A 92 30.61 11.43 -8.66
N ARG A 93 31.82 10.87 -8.63
CA ARG A 93 32.04 9.42 -8.67
C ARG A 93 31.36 8.66 -7.52
N THR A 94 31.16 9.29 -6.35
CA THR A 94 30.46 8.65 -5.23
C THR A 94 28.97 8.40 -5.50
N THR A 95 28.40 9.14 -6.46
CA THR A 95 26.98 9.01 -6.86
C THR A 95 26.77 7.95 -7.93
N LEU A 96 27.83 7.59 -8.66
CA LEU A 96 27.74 6.66 -9.77
C LEU A 96 27.59 5.22 -9.27
N SER A 97 26.66 4.50 -9.88
CA SER A 97 26.43 3.09 -9.57
C SER A 97 27.63 2.24 -9.97
N GLY A 98 28.17 1.47 -9.02
CA GLY A 98 29.18 0.45 -9.30
C GLY A 98 28.66 -0.77 -10.08
N ARG A 99 27.35 -0.85 -10.34
CA ARG A 99 26.74 -1.99 -11.04
C ARG A 99 27.11 -2.05 -12.53
N ASN A 100 27.33 -0.88 -13.14
CA ASN A 100 27.71 -0.77 -14.55
C ASN A 100 28.94 0.15 -14.68
N PRO A 101 30.15 -0.43 -14.69
CA PRO A 101 31.38 0.36 -14.71
C PRO A 101 31.54 1.13 -16.02
N ASP A 102 31.14 0.57 -17.15
CA ASP A 102 31.25 1.21 -18.47
C ASP A 102 30.37 2.46 -18.56
N TRP A 103 29.14 2.38 -18.04
CA TRP A 103 28.26 3.54 -17.95
C TRP A 103 28.84 4.61 -17.02
N GLY A 104 29.36 4.22 -15.86
CA GLY A 104 29.97 5.15 -14.92
C GLY A 104 31.19 5.87 -15.52
N GLU A 105 32.02 5.17 -16.28
CA GLU A 105 33.16 5.77 -16.97
C GLU A 105 32.73 6.77 -18.05
N ALA A 106 31.69 6.44 -18.83
CA ALA A 106 31.12 7.36 -19.80
C ALA A 106 30.60 8.65 -19.14
N GLN A 107 29.96 8.56 -17.97
CA GLN A 107 29.50 9.74 -17.23
C GLN A 107 30.66 10.62 -16.76
N LYS A 108 31.79 10.03 -16.35
CA LYS A 108 32.99 10.80 -15.96
C LYS A 108 33.59 11.54 -17.14
N ILE A 109 33.75 10.88 -18.28
CA ILE A 109 34.27 11.51 -19.51
C ILE A 109 33.38 12.71 -19.87
N LEU A 110 32.05 12.54 -19.82
CA LEU A 110 31.11 13.65 -20.06
C LEU A 110 31.27 14.79 -19.05
N LEU A 111 31.55 14.49 -17.77
CA LEU A 111 31.79 15.51 -16.76
C LEU A 111 33.09 16.28 -17.03
N GLU A 112 34.19 15.58 -17.31
CA GLU A 112 35.51 16.15 -17.60
C GLU A 112 35.49 17.05 -18.84
N ASP A 113 34.79 16.61 -19.89
CA ASP A 113 34.61 17.36 -21.14
C ASP A 113 33.59 18.50 -21.00
N GLY A 114 32.93 18.65 -19.85
CA GLY A 114 31.87 19.64 -19.61
C GLY A 114 30.55 19.34 -20.32
N LEU A 115 30.47 18.20 -21.01
CA LEU A 115 29.33 17.76 -21.82
C LEU A 115 28.19 17.14 -21.02
N LEU A 116 28.37 16.92 -19.71
CA LEU A 116 27.33 16.34 -18.86
C LEU A 116 26.07 17.21 -18.86
N LEU A 117 26.25 18.51 -18.58
CA LEU A 117 25.17 19.50 -18.54
C LEU A 117 25.16 20.39 -19.78
N GLU A 118 26.30 20.71 -20.38
CA GLU A 118 26.33 21.61 -21.53
C GLU A 118 25.99 20.87 -22.82
N ARG A 119 25.48 21.61 -23.82
CA ARG A 119 25.18 21.07 -25.16
C ARG A 119 25.81 21.97 -26.22
N PRO A 120 27.15 22.00 -26.32
CA PRO A 120 27.86 22.94 -27.19
C PRO A 120 27.54 22.76 -28.68
N MET A 121 27.14 21.56 -29.11
CA MET A 121 26.72 21.31 -30.51
C MET A 121 25.47 22.08 -30.93
N PHE A 122 24.72 22.64 -29.96
CA PHE A 122 23.54 23.46 -30.19
C PHE A 122 23.71 24.91 -29.69
N ASP A 123 24.91 25.31 -29.28
CA ASP A 123 25.17 26.59 -28.61
C ASP A 123 24.29 26.81 -27.36
N TRP A 124 23.91 25.73 -26.68
CA TRP A 124 23.08 25.75 -25.48
C TRP A 124 23.96 25.67 -24.24
N GLN A 125 23.87 26.71 -23.41
CA GLN A 125 24.57 26.79 -22.14
C GLN A 125 23.63 26.38 -21.02
N TYR A 126 24.11 25.50 -20.15
CA TYR A 126 23.34 25.10 -18.98
C TYR A 126 23.05 26.32 -18.09
N MET A 127 21.79 26.50 -17.71
CA MET A 127 21.40 27.49 -16.72
C MET A 127 21.18 26.79 -15.38
N PRO A 128 21.99 27.07 -14.35
CA PRO A 128 21.78 26.52 -13.02
C PRO A 128 20.37 26.86 -12.53
N GLN A 129 19.55 25.83 -12.35
CA GLN A 129 18.21 25.96 -11.79
C GLN A 129 18.25 25.94 -10.26
N SER A 130 17.15 26.35 -9.64
CA SER A 130 16.92 26.12 -8.22
C SER A 130 16.95 24.63 -7.91
N GLU A 131 17.24 24.26 -6.66
CA GLU A 131 17.18 22.87 -6.21
C GLU A 131 15.85 22.21 -6.62
N LEU A 132 15.94 20.99 -7.15
CA LEU A 132 14.78 20.17 -7.47
C LEU A 132 14.00 19.86 -6.18
N THR A 133 12.69 19.77 -6.32
CA THR A 133 11.75 19.44 -5.24
C THR A 133 10.83 18.34 -5.73
N VAL A 134 10.22 17.58 -4.83
CA VAL A 134 9.27 16.51 -5.20
C VAL A 134 8.11 17.03 -6.08
N ALA A 135 7.80 18.34 -6.01
CA ALA A 135 6.75 18.96 -6.82
C ALA A 135 7.16 19.28 -8.28
N ASN A 136 8.45 19.34 -8.60
CA ASN A 136 8.95 19.70 -9.94
C ASN A 136 9.61 18.53 -10.68
N VAL A 137 9.56 17.34 -10.09
CA VAL A 137 10.05 16.09 -10.68
C VAL A 137 8.92 15.08 -10.81
N SER A 138 9.07 14.16 -11.75
CA SER A 138 8.26 12.94 -11.82
C SER A 138 9.15 11.76 -11.47
N VAL A 139 8.72 10.93 -10.53
CA VAL A 139 9.41 9.70 -10.14
C VAL A 139 8.60 8.50 -10.60
N GLU A 140 9.21 7.63 -11.39
CA GLU A 140 8.62 6.37 -11.81
C GLU A 140 9.38 5.20 -11.17
N LEU A 141 8.67 4.39 -10.37
CA LEU A 141 9.24 3.20 -9.74
C LEU A 141 8.97 1.98 -10.62
N SER A 142 10.02 1.19 -10.85
CA SER A 142 9.89 -0.12 -11.49
C SER A 142 8.92 -1.03 -10.70
N PRO A 143 8.13 -1.90 -11.37
CA PRO A 143 7.19 -2.79 -10.69
C PRO A 143 7.85 -3.76 -9.68
N ASP A 144 9.14 -4.07 -9.88
CA ASP A 144 9.92 -4.91 -8.97
C ASP A 144 10.69 -4.10 -7.89
N LEU A 145 10.52 -2.78 -7.87
CA LEU A 145 11.12 -1.83 -6.93
C LEU A 145 12.67 -1.87 -6.89
N ARG A 146 13.31 -2.23 -8.01
CA ARG A 146 14.78 -2.30 -8.12
C ARG A 146 15.42 -1.13 -8.84
N ALA A 147 14.59 -0.33 -9.50
CA ALA A 147 14.96 0.88 -10.21
C ALA A 147 13.92 1.97 -9.98
N ALA A 148 14.39 3.21 -10.01
CA ALA A 148 13.59 4.42 -10.02
C ALA A 148 14.10 5.31 -11.14
N GLU A 149 13.20 5.90 -11.91
CA GLU A 149 13.50 6.88 -12.93
C GLU A 149 13.03 8.25 -12.45
N LEU A 150 13.92 9.24 -12.53
CA LEU A 150 13.65 10.62 -12.17
C LEU A 150 13.62 11.46 -13.43
N ILE A 151 12.48 12.09 -13.70
CA ILE A 151 12.27 12.93 -14.87
C ILE A 151 12.07 14.37 -14.41
N TYR A 152 12.85 15.28 -14.97
CA TYR A 152 12.76 16.72 -14.68
C TYR A 152 13.13 17.55 -15.91
N SER A 153 12.65 18.78 -15.95
CA SER A 153 12.99 19.74 -17.01
C SER A 153 14.29 20.45 -16.69
N GLN A 154 15.14 20.66 -17.70
CA GLN A 154 16.39 21.40 -17.58
C GLN A 154 16.36 22.60 -18.51
N ASP A 155 16.62 23.79 -17.96
CA ASP A 155 16.63 25.02 -18.74
C ASP A 155 18.03 25.31 -19.32
N TYR A 156 18.02 25.89 -20.51
CA TYR A 156 19.22 26.24 -21.26
C TYR A 156 19.11 27.68 -21.78
N ILE A 157 20.24 28.39 -21.77
CA ILE A 157 20.38 29.66 -22.46
C ILE A 157 20.82 29.36 -23.89
N VAL A 158 20.05 29.86 -24.85
CA VAL A 158 20.37 29.78 -26.28
C VAL A 158 20.94 31.12 -26.72
N GLN A 159 22.19 31.13 -27.18
CA GLN A 159 22.76 32.31 -27.81
C GLN A 159 22.37 32.32 -29.29
N THR A 160 21.33 33.07 -29.65
CA THR A 160 21.01 33.29 -31.06
C THR A 160 22.08 34.22 -31.64
N PRO A 161 22.82 33.82 -32.68
CA PRO A 161 23.78 34.72 -33.31
C PRO A 161 23.05 35.97 -33.81
N ALA A 162 23.56 37.15 -33.47
CA ALA A 162 23.11 38.38 -34.12
C ALA A 162 23.45 38.27 -35.62
N GLY A 163 22.42 38.19 -36.46
CA GLY A 163 22.56 38.16 -37.92
C GLY A 163 23.16 39.44 -38.48
#